data_AF-A0A7S2N146-F1
#
_entry.id   AF-A0A7S2N146-F1
#
_cell.length_a   1.000
_cell.length_b   1.000
_cell.length_c   1.000
_cell.angle_alpha   90.00
_cell.angle_beta   90.00
_cell.angle_gamma   90.00
#
_symmetry.space_group_name_H-M   'P 1'
#
loop_
_entity.id
_entity.type
_entity.pdbx_description
1 polymer ?
#
loop_
_entity_poly.entity_id
_entity_poly.type
_entity_poly.pdbx_seq_one_letter_code
_entity_poly.pdbx_strand_id
1 'polypeptide(L)'
;HTSREPLMQAHIAGMRSGDVWFAMTAAGQYCIHSYQCGIKLPLVEKMLKEFGQKMKEHKQEGFFIYTLAYRQTALNLMGQSNDPVQLVGEVMNQESLLKFAIENNRSSLVISINHLRS
;
A
#
# COMPACT_ATOMS: atom_id res chain seq x y z
N HIS A 1 -12.41 -16.29 5.66
CA HIS A 1 -13.49 -15.44 6.19
C HIS A 1 -13.35 -14.02 5.63
N THR A 2 -14.48 -13.44 5.23
CA THR A 2 -14.71 -12.32 4.29
C THR A 2 -14.44 -10.93 4.87
N SER A 3 -13.22 -10.62 5.28
CA SER A 3 -12.88 -9.27 5.78
C SER A 3 -12.90 -8.18 4.69
N ARG A 4 -12.80 -8.55 3.41
CA ARG A 4 -12.75 -7.60 2.28
C ARG A 4 -14.04 -6.79 2.08
N GLU A 5 -15.20 -7.42 2.24
CA GLU A 5 -16.49 -6.77 2.01
C GLU A 5 -16.84 -5.74 3.11
N PRO A 6 -16.70 -6.06 4.41
CA PRO A 6 -16.78 -5.08 5.49
C PRO A 6 -15.80 -3.92 5.33
N LEU A 7 -14.57 -4.17 4.88
CA LEU A 7 -13.57 -3.11 4.66
C LEU A 7 -13.97 -2.15 3.55
N MET A 8 -14.56 -2.66 2.46
CA MET A 8 -15.08 -1.80 1.40
C MET A 8 -16.28 -0.97 1.87
N GLN A 9 -17.17 -1.56 2.67
CA GLN A 9 -18.29 -0.82 3.29
C GLN A 9 -17.80 0.27 4.24
N ALA A 10 -16.79 -0.04 5.06
CA ALA A 10 -16.14 0.93 5.96
C ALA A 10 -15.50 2.09 5.18
N HIS A 11 -14.83 1.80 4.06
CA HIS A 11 -14.32 2.83 3.16
C HIS A 11 -15.43 3.76 2.67
N ILE A 12 -16.53 3.19 2.15
CA ILE A 12 -17.67 3.97 1.64
C ILE A 12 -18.32 4.79 2.76
N ALA A 13 -18.48 4.23 3.95
CA ALA A 13 -19.05 4.92 5.09
C ALA A 13 -18.19 6.12 5.51
N GLY A 14 -16.87 5.93 5.63
CA GLY A 14 -15.93 7.02 5.94
C GLY A 14 -15.94 8.13 4.88
N MET A 15 -15.98 7.77 3.59
CA MET A 15 -16.10 8.77 2.52
C MET A 15 -17.41 9.58 2.61
N ARG A 16 -18.52 8.94 2.99
CA ARG A 16 -19.83 9.61 3.14
C ARG A 16 -19.91 10.50 4.36
N SER A 17 -19.28 10.11 5.47
CA SER A 17 -19.26 10.90 6.71
C SER A 17 -18.21 12.01 6.72
N GLY A 18 -17.30 12.02 5.75
CA GLY A 18 -16.15 12.94 5.72
C GLY A 18 -14.97 12.46 6.57
N ASP A 19 -15.04 11.26 7.15
CA ASP A 19 -13.92 10.63 7.86
C ASP A 19 -12.95 10.00 6.85
N VAL A 20 -12.13 10.87 6.24
CA VAL A 20 -11.14 10.51 5.23
C VAL A 20 -10.07 9.57 5.80
N TRP A 21 -9.66 9.77 7.05
CA TRP A 21 -8.63 8.94 7.67
C TRP A 21 -9.11 7.50 7.83
N PHE A 22 -10.32 7.32 8.34
CA PHE A 22 -10.93 6.00 8.46
C PHE A 22 -11.17 5.36 7.08
N ALA A 23 -11.65 6.15 6.12
CA ALA A 23 -11.87 5.67 4.75
C ALA A 23 -10.58 5.14 4.11
N MET A 24 -9.48 5.88 4.21
CA MET A 24 -8.20 5.46 3.63
C MET A 24 -7.57 4.29 4.38
N THR A 25 -7.74 4.22 5.71
CA THR A 25 -7.30 3.07 6.51
C THR A 25 -8.00 1.79 6.06
N ALA A 26 -9.33 1.83 5.91
CA ALA A 26 -10.11 0.68 5.46
C ALA A 26 -9.74 0.24 4.03
N ALA A 27 -9.49 1.20 3.13
CA ALA A 27 -9.01 0.92 1.78
C ALA A 27 -7.63 0.25 1.76
N GLY A 28 -6.68 0.72 2.59
CA GLY A 28 -5.37 0.11 2.73
C GLY A 28 -5.47 -1.34 3.20
N GLN A 29 -6.25 -1.60 4.25
CA GLN A 29 -6.51 -2.95 4.74
C GLN A 29 -7.17 -3.84 3.69
N TYR A 30 -8.11 -3.32 2.91
CA TYR A 30 -8.74 -4.05 1.81
C TYR A 30 -7.71 -4.52 0.77
N CYS A 31 -6.75 -3.66 0.40
CA CYS A 31 -5.69 -4.02 -0.53
C CYS A 31 -4.76 -5.10 0.03
N ILE A 32 -4.31 -4.96 1.29
CA ILE A 32 -3.43 -5.93 1.96
C ILE A 32 -4.10 -7.30 2.05
N HIS A 33 -5.36 -7.34 2.49
CA HIS A 33 -6.10 -8.59 2.60
C HIS A 33 -6.31 -9.22 1.23
N SER A 34 -6.54 -8.43 0.19
CA SER A 34 -6.64 -8.94 -1.18
C SER A 34 -5.33 -9.58 -1.63
N TYR A 35 -4.19 -8.95 -1.33
CA TYR A 35 -2.86 -9.53 -1.57
C TYR A 35 -2.67 -10.87 -0.82
N GLN A 36 -2.93 -10.87 0.49
CA GLN A 36 -2.73 -12.04 1.36
C GLN A 36 -3.67 -13.22 1.06
N CYS A 37 -4.90 -12.95 0.62
CA CYS A 37 -5.85 -13.99 0.22
C CYS A 37 -5.57 -14.61 -1.16
N GLY A 38 -4.44 -14.28 -1.79
CA GLY A 38 -4.06 -14.85 -3.09
C GLY A 38 -4.94 -14.39 -4.24
N ILE A 39 -5.54 -13.20 -4.16
CA ILE A 39 -6.19 -12.59 -5.32
C ILE A 39 -5.12 -12.38 -6.40
N LYS A 40 -5.50 -12.58 -7.67
CA LYS A 40 -4.58 -12.46 -8.81
C LYS A 40 -3.80 -11.14 -8.74
N LEU A 41 -2.47 -11.23 -8.78
CA LEU A 41 -1.56 -10.09 -8.60
C LEU A 41 -1.88 -8.88 -9.50
N PRO A 42 -2.26 -9.04 -10.79
CA PRO A 42 -2.64 -7.88 -11.61
C PRO A 42 -3.86 -7.11 -11.10
N LEU A 43 -4.82 -7.80 -10.47
CA LEU A 43 -5.97 -7.14 -9.85
C LEU A 43 -5.55 -6.40 -8.58
N VAL A 44 -4.66 -7.01 -7.80
CA VAL A 44 -4.12 -6.40 -6.58
C VAL A 44 -3.30 -5.15 -6.90
N GLU A 45 -2.43 -5.21 -7.91
CA GLU A 45 -1.65 -4.06 -8.41
C GLU A 45 -2.57 -2.91 -8.82
N LYS A 46 -3.63 -3.20 -9.58
CA LYS A 46 -4.61 -2.19 -10.01
C LYS A 46 -5.32 -1.55 -8.82
N MET A 47 -5.77 -2.34 -7.84
CA MET A 47 -6.43 -1.84 -6.63
C MET A 47 -5.47 -0.95 -5.81
N LEU A 48 -4.22 -1.38 -5.63
CA LEU A 48 -3.18 -0.62 -4.94
C LEU A 48 -2.88 0.70 -5.65
N LYS A 49 -2.85 0.71 -6.99
CA LYS A 49 -2.67 1.92 -7.80
C LYS A 49 -3.82 2.91 -7.59
N GLU A 50 -5.06 2.45 -7.68
CA GLU A 50 -6.25 3.29 -7.55
C GLU A 50 -6.40 3.88 -6.16
N PHE A 51 -6.28 3.05 -5.11
CA PHE A 51 -6.36 3.54 -3.73
C PHE A 51 -5.15 4.37 -3.32
N GLY A 52 -3.96 4.03 -3.81
CA GLY A 52 -2.75 4.84 -3.59
C GLY A 52 -2.92 6.27 -4.14
N GLN A 53 -3.48 6.41 -5.34
CA GLN A 53 -3.76 7.73 -5.91
C GLN A 53 -4.74 8.55 -5.05
N LYS A 54 -5.82 7.92 -4.56
CA LYS A 54 -6.76 8.57 -3.63
C LYS A 54 -6.10 8.98 -2.33
N MET A 55 -5.26 8.12 -1.74
CA MET A 55 -4.52 8.45 -0.52
C MET A 55 -3.61 9.66 -0.72
N LYS A 56 -2.95 9.75 -1.87
CA LYS A 56 -2.13 10.92 -2.24
C LYS A 56 -2.97 12.20 -2.35
N GLU A 57 -4.11 12.13 -3.04
CA GLU A 57 -5.05 13.26 -3.20
C GLU A 57 -5.58 13.76 -1.85
N HIS A 58 -5.83 12.84 -0.92
CA HIS A 58 -6.29 13.12 0.43
C HIS A 58 -5.17 13.38 1.46
N LYS A 59 -3.92 13.58 1.00
CA LYS A 59 -2.73 13.87 1.83
C LYS A 59 -2.46 12.80 2.92
N GLN A 60 -2.86 11.57 2.67
CA GLN A 60 -2.62 10.42 3.53
C GLN A 60 -1.27 9.76 3.20
N GLU A 61 -0.18 10.49 3.40
CA GLU A 61 1.18 10.10 2.96
C GLU A 61 1.63 8.74 3.51
N GLY A 62 1.37 8.46 4.79
CA GLY A 62 1.75 7.20 5.41
C GLY A 62 1.10 5.99 4.73
N PHE A 63 -0.21 6.09 4.49
CA PHE A 63 -0.96 5.06 3.77
C PHE A 63 -0.49 4.97 2.32
N PHE A 64 -0.32 6.10 1.63
CA PHE A 64 0.17 6.12 0.26
C PHE A 64 1.50 5.36 0.09
N ILE A 65 2.49 5.64 0.94
CA ILE A 65 3.80 5.00 0.90
C ILE A 65 3.68 3.50 1.14
N TYR A 66 2.84 3.10 2.09
CA TYR A 66 2.57 1.69 2.36
C TYR A 66 1.97 0.98 1.13
N THR A 67 1.00 1.60 0.47
CA THR A 67 0.37 1.08 -0.75
C THR A 67 1.35 0.95 -1.92
N LEU A 68 2.28 1.90 -2.05
CA LEU A 68 3.35 1.82 -3.05
C LEU A 68 4.26 0.61 -2.81
N ALA A 69 4.54 0.28 -1.54
CA ALA A 69 5.43 -0.83 -1.21
C ALA A 69 4.79 -2.17 -1.62
N TYR A 70 3.53 -2.41 -1.25
CA TYR A 70 2.77 -3.58 -1.71
C TYR A 70 2.62 -3.63 -3.23
N ARG A 71 2.48 -2.46 -3.88
CA ARG A 71 2.37 -2.39 -5.34
C ARG A 71 3.67 -2.84 -5.99
N GLN A 72 4.81 -2.39 -5.49
CA GLN A 72 6.11 -2.84 -5.96
C GLN A 72 6.32 -4.33 -5.68
N THR A 73 5.90 -4.85 -4.52
CA THR A 73 5.92 -6.30 -4.26
C THR A 73 5.09 -7.08 -5.28
N ALA A 74 3.88 -6.63 -5.58
CA ALA A 74 3.02 -7.28 -6.58
C ALA A 74 3.67 -7.28 -7.97
N LEU A 75 4.29 -6.16 -8.37
CA LEU A 75 5.03 -6.05 -9.65
C LEU A 75 6.25 -6.97 -9.69
N ASN A 76 7.02 -7.03 -8.60
CA ASN A 76 8.15 -7.95 -8.46
C ASN A 76 7.73 -9.40 -8.65
N LEU A 77 6.67 -9.82 -7.96
CA LEU A 77 6.15 -11.19 -8.05
C LEU A 77 5.51 -11.50 -9.42
N MET A 78 5.13 -10.48 -10.18
CA MET A 78 4.70 -10.59 -11.58
C MET A 78 5.86 -10.67 -12.58
N GLY A 79 7.12 -10.68 -12.10
CA GLY A 79 8.31 -10.69 -12.96
C GLY A 79 8.61 -9.35 -13.62
N GLN A 80 8.05 -8.25 -13.09
CA GLN A 80 8.26 -6.89 -13.59
C GLN A 80 9.39 -6.15 -12.84
N SER A 81 10.29 -6.91 -12.20
CA SER A 81 11.50 -6.39 -11.58
C SER A 81 12.69 -7.29 -11.88
N ASN A 82 13.87 -6.69 -11.97
CA ASN A 82 15.15 -7.39 -12.15
C ASN A 82 15.54 -8.21 -10.92
N ASP A 83 15.11 -7.78 -9.72
CA ASP A 83 15.33 -8.48 -8.46
C ASP A 83 14.01 -8.55 -7.69
N PRO A 84 13.37 -9.73 -7.59
CA PRO A 84 12.06 -9.86 -6.94
C PRO A 84 12.13 -9.73 -5.42
N VAL A 85 13.31 -9.89 -4.81
CA VAL A 85 13.51 -9.85 -3.34
C VAL A 85 13.76 -8.43 -2.85
N GLN A 86 14.24 -7.55 -3.73
CA GLN A 86 14.40 -6.13 -3.44
C GLN A 86 13.17 -5.35 -3.88
N LEU A 87 12.61 -4.48 -3.02
CA LEU A 87 11.54 -3.55 -3.40
C LEU A 87 12.12 -2.38 -4.20
N VAL A 88 12.73 -2.70 -5.34
CA VAL A 88 13.35 -1.76 -6.27
C VAL A 88 12.73 -2.00 -7.64
N GLY A 89 12.00 -1.02 -8.13
CA GLY A 89 11.42 -1.02 -9.47
C GLY A 89 10.81 0.33 -9.82
N GLU A 90 9.97 0.34 -10.85
CA GLU A 90 9.40 1.57 -11.43
C GLU A 90 8.58 2.38 -10.42
N VAL A 91 7.93 1.71 -9.45
CA VAL A 91 6.95 2.34 -8.56
C VAL A 91 7.56 2.75 -7.21
N MET A 92 8.57 2.02 -6.75
CA MET A 92 9.27 2.34 -5.50
C MET A 92 10.71 1.85 -5.57
N ASN A 93 11.62 2.67 -5.03
CA ASN A 93 12.95 2.24 -4.61
C ASN A 93 13.03 2.30 -3.08
N GLN A 94 13.16 1.13 -2.46
CA GLN A 94 13.19 1.00 -1.00
C GLN A 94 14.35 1.72 -0.33
N GLU A 95 15.54 1.70 -0.92
CA GLU A 95 16.71 2.39 -0.34
C GLU A 95 16.51 3.90 -0.33
N SER A 96 15.96 4.43 -1.42
CA SER A 96 15.63 5.85 -1.56
C SER A 96 14.55 6.26 -0.55
N LEU A 97 13.53 5.42 -0.36
CA LEU A 97 12.47 5.67 0.61
C LEU A 97 12.96 5.56 2.06
N LEU A 98 13.83 4.58 2.35
CA LEU A 98 14.42 4.41 3.68
C LEU A 98 15.31 5.61 4.03
N LYS A 99 16.13 6.05 3.08
CA LYS A 99 16.96 7.25 3.22
C LYS A 99 16.10 8.48 3.48
N PHE A 100 15.06 8.71 2.68
CA PHE A 100 14.10 9.79 2.89
C PHE A 100 13.46 9.71 4.29
N ALA A 101 13.04 8.52 4.72
CA ALA A 101 12.40 8.34 6.01
C ALA A 101 13.34 8.65 7.18
N ILE A 102 14.61 8.27 7.09
CA ILE A 102 15.64 8.58 8.10
C ILE A 102 15.91 10.09 8.12
N GLU A 103 16.15 10.71 6.96
CA GLU A 103 16.43 12.15 6.84
C GLU A 103 15.28 13.02 7.35
N ASN A 104 14.04 12.54 7.26
CA ASN A 104 12.84 13.26 7.67
C ASN A 104 12.27 12.79 9.02
N ASN A 105 13.02 11.99 9.80
CA ASN A 105 12.59 11.45 11.10
C ASN A 105 11.22 10.74 11.06
N ARG A 106 10.93 10.02 9.98
CA ARG A 106 9.67 9.28 9.76
C ARG A 106 9.81 7.82 10.21
N SER A 107 9.94 7.58 11.52
CA SER A 107 10.18 6.24 12.09
C SER A 107 9.10 5.20 11.74
N SER A 108 7.85 5.61 11.56
CA SER A 108 6.75 4.72 11.15
C SER A 108 6.95 4.13 9.75
N LEU A 109 7.56 4.90 8.83
CA LEU A 109 7.89 4.44 7.48
C LEU A 109 9.04 3.44 7.52
N VAL A 110 10.06 3.69 8.34
CA VAL A 110 11.20 2.77 8.53
C VAL A 110 10.73 1.40 9.02
N ILE A 111 9.83 1.37 10.02
CA ILE A 111 9.28 0.12 10.56
C ILE A 111 8.48 -0.63 9.48
N SER A 112 7.64 0.09 8.73
CA SER A 112 6.82 -0.50 7.66
C SER A 112 7.66 -1.12 6.55
N ILE A 113 8.75 -0.45 6.16
CA ILE A 113 9.71 -0.93 5.15
C ILE A 113 10.43 -2.21 5.63
N ASN A 114 10.80 -2.27 6.91
CA ASN A 114 11.47 -3.44 7.47
C ASN A 114 10.52 -4.65 7.60
N HIS A 115 9.24 -4.43 7.90
CA HIS A 115 8.26 -5.53 7.98
C HIS A 115 8.03 -6.23 6.63
N LEU A 116 8.22 -5.52 5.52
CA LEU A 116 8.10 -6.10 4.18
C LEU A 116 9.34 -6.89 3.72
N ARG A 117 10.45 -6.85 4.47
CA ARG A 117 11.67 -7.63 4.21
C ARG A 117 11.68 -9.01 4.86
N SER A 118 10.84 -9.25 5.88
CA SER A 118 10.77 -10.50 6.66
C SER A 118 9.79 -11.49 6.04
#